data_AF-A0A7S3MQ14-F1
#
_entry.id   AF-A0A7S3MQ14-F1
#
_cell.length_a   1.000
_cell.length_b   1.000
_cell.length_c   1.000
_cell.angle_alpha   90.00
_cell.angle_beta   90.00
_cell.angle_gamma   90.00
#
_symmetry.space_group_name_H-M   'P 1'
#
loop_
_entity.id
_entity.type
_entity.pdbx_description
1 polymer ?
#
loop_
_entity_poly.entity_id
_entity_poly.type
_entity_poly.pdbx_seq_one_letter_code
_entity_poly.pdbx_strand_id
1 'polypeptide(L)'
;MSMTKQEIGETHIIVSTPEKWDVVTRKTDGMMNLVNCMIIDEIHLLNDERGLVLECLVSRALTTGFKIQKPIRLVGLSATLPNYLDVAEFINADHEGTFCFDSSYRPTPLKCVFYGVKEM
;
A
#
# COMPACT_ATOMS: atom_id res chain seq x y z
N MET A 1 -7.47 -20.74 7.03
CA MET A 1 -8.44 -20.82 5.93
C MET A 1 -7.87 -20.10 4.70
N SER A 2 -7.90 -20.75 3.54
CA SER A 2 -7.52 -20.14 2.26
C SER A 2 -8.82 -19.90 1.50
N MET A 3 -9.05 -18.68 1.01
CA MET A 3 -10.17 -18.42 0.10
C MET A 3 -10.03 -19.33 -1.12
N THR A 4 -11.16 -19.85 -1.59
CA THR A 4 -11.22 -20.64 -2.81
C THR A 4 -11.14 -19.72 -4.03
N LYS A 5 -10.64 -20.23 -5.17
CA LYS A 5 -10.54 -19.44 -6.41
C LYS A 5 -11.90 -18.89 -6.87
N GLN A 6 -12.98 -19.61 -6.57
CA GLN A 6 -14.34 -19.23 -6.93
C GLN A 6 -14.82 -18.03 -6.12
N GLU A 7 -14.65 -18.04 -4.79
CA GLU A 7 -15.01 -16.91 -3.92
C GLU A 7 -14.26 -15.63 -4.32
N ILE A 8 -13.00 -15.75 -4.71
CA ILE A 8 -12.19 -14.61 -5.18
C ILE A 8 -12.73 -14.06 -6.50
N GLY A 9 -13.16 -14.92 -7.43
CA GLY A 9 -13.71 -14.50 -8.72
C GLY A 9 -15.08 -13.82 -8.64
N GLU A 10 -15.88 -14.18 -7.63
CA GLU A 10 -17.20 -13.58 -7.37
C GLU A 10 -17.12 -12.28 -6.55
N THR A 11 -15.97 -12.03 -5.91
CA THR A 11 -15.76 -10.88 -5.03
C THR A 11 -15.11 -9.71 -5.75
N HIS A 12 -15.70 -8.52 -5.62
CA HIS A 12 -15.18 -7.30 -6.26
C HIS A 12 -14.16 -6.54 -5.39
N ILE A 13 -14.27 -6.65 -4.07
CA ILE A 13 -13.44 -5.93 -3.10
C ILE A 13 -12.80 -6.95 -2.16
N ILE A 14 -11.47 -7.00 -2.17
CA ILE A 14 -10.68 -7.89 -1.32
C ILE A 14 -9.89 -7.05 -0.34
N VAL A 15 -10.10 -7.28 0.95
CA VAL A 15 -9.33 -6.68 2.03
C VAL A 15 -8.42 -7.76 2.61
N SER A 16 -7.12 -7.52 2.60
CA SER A 16 -6.12 -8.50 3.01
C SER A 16 -4.86 -7.80 3.52
N THR A 17 -4.09 -8.48 4.38
CA THR A 17 -2.73 -8.03 4.69
C THR A 17 -1.81 -8.24 3.48
N PRO A 18 -0.68 -7.50 3.41
CA PRO A 18 0.31 -7.67 2.35
C PRO A 18 0.80 -9.11 2.24
N GLU A 19 1.10 -9.77 3.37
CA GLU A 19 1.64 -11.13 3.41
C GLU A 19 0.65 -12.14 2.83
N LYS A 20 -0.62 -11.98 3.19
CA LYS A 20 -1.68 -12.87 2.70
C LYS A 20 -1.91 -12.66 1.19
N TRP A 21 -1.87 -11.43 0.72
CA TRP A 21 -2.03 -11.11 -0.71
C TRP A 21 -0.82 -11.58 -1.55
N ASP A 22 0.40 -11.47 -1.02
CA ASP A 22 1.61 -11.99 -1.68
C ASP A 22 1.51 -13.52 -1.87
N VAL A 23 1.06 -14.26 -0.86
CA VAL A 23 0.83 -15.70 -0.98
C VAL A 23 -0.24 -16.03 -2.03
N VAL A 24 -1.35 -15.29 -2.07
CA VAL A 24 -2.44 -15.53 -3.04
C VAL A 24 -1.98 -15.29 -4.47
N THR A 25 -1.30 -14.17 -4.71
CA THR A 25 -0.80 -13.79 -6.04
C THR A 25 0.34 -14.67 -6.53
N ARG A 26 1.10 -15.33 -5.64
CA ARG A 26 2.10 -16.35 -6.01
C ARG A 26 1.48 -17.72 -6.32
N LYS A 27 0.41 -18.12 -5.63
CA LYS A 27 -0.22 -19.45 -5.79
C LYS A 27 -1.23 -19.52 -6.93
N THR A 28 -1.80 -18.40 -7.31
CA THR A 28 -2.85 -18.35 -8.33
C THR A 28 -2.38 -17.49 -9.50
N ASP A 29 -1.88 -18.18 -10.52
CA ASP A 29 -1.47 -17.55 -11.76
C ASP A 29 -2.61 -16.70 -12.35
N GLY A 30 -2.28 -15.47 -12.72
CA GLY A 30 -3.21 -14.55 -13.38
C GLY A 30 -4.14 -13.77 -12.46
N MET A 31 -4.14 -13.99 -11.13
CA MET A 31 -5.00 -13.20 -10.22
C MET A 31 -4.74 -11.71 -10.30
N MET A 32 -3.45 -11.33 -10.36
CA MET A 32 -3.07 -9.93 -10.46
C MET A 32 -3.59 -9.27 -11.75
N ASN A 33 -3.85 -10.05 -12.81
CA ASN A 33 -4.33 -9.52 -14.09
C ASN A 33 -5.78 -9.02 -14.01
N LEU A 34 -6.55 -9.57 -13.07
CA LEU A 34 -7.94 -9.18 -12.82
C LEU A 34 -8.02 -7.89 -12.00
N VAL A 35 -6.95 -7.51 -11.31
CA VAL A 35 -6.92 -6.32 -10.46
C VAL A 35 -6.88 -5.06 -11.31
N ASN A 36 -7.83 -4.16 -11.08
CA ASN A 36 -7.87 -2.83 -11.69
C ASN A 36 -7.30 -1.74 -10.78
N CYS A 37 -7.45 -1.91 -9.46
CA CYS A 37 -7.05 -0.94 -8.46
C CYS A 37 -6.48 -1.69 -7.26
N MET A 38 -5.37 -1.19 -6.72
CA MET A 38 -4.75 -1.66 -5.48
C MET A 38 -4.57 -0.48 -4.56
N ILE A 39 -5.17 -0.57 -3.38
CA ILE A 39 -5.05 0.42 -2.31
C ILE A 39 -4.10 -0.17 -1.26
N ILE A 40 -3.03 0.56 -0.97
CA ILE A 40 -2.04 0.19 0.04
C ILE A 40 -2.24 1.12 1.22
N ASP A 41 -2.87 0.60 2.26
CA ASP A 41 -2.99 1.30 3.52
C ASP A 41 -1.67 1.24 4.30
N GLU A 42 -1.34 2.31 5.00
CA GLU A 42 -0.08 2.46 5.74
C GLU A 42 1.18 2.15 4.93
N ILE A 43 1.31 2.73 3.73
CA ILE A 43 2.48 2.55 2.85
C ILE A 43 3.81 2.99 3.51
N HIS A 44 3.76 3.79 4.58
CA HIS A 44 4.91 4.12 5.41
C HIS A 44 5.60 2.90 6.04
N LEU A 45 4.94 1.73 6.07
CA LEU A 45 5.54 0.46 6.46
C LEU A 45 6.63 -0.03 5.50
N LEU A 46 6.85 0.63 4.35
CA LEU A 46 8.03 0.40 3.50
C LEU A 46 9.35 0.55 4.26
N ASN A 47 9.39 1.38 5.31
CA ASN A 47 10.58 1.59 6.13
C ASN A 47 10.74 0.57 7.29
N ASP A 48 9.87 -0.44 7.36
CA ASP A 48 9.88 -1.49 8.39
C ASP A 48 10.27 -2.85 7.76
N GLU A 49 10.53 -3.88 8.56
CA GLU A 49 10.85 -5.25 8.10
C GLU A 49 9.76 -5.83 7.18
N ARG A 50 8.51 -5.36 7.35
CA ARG A 50 7.36 -5.74 6.52
C ARG A 50 7.33 -5.06 5.15
N GLY A 51 8.16 -4.04 4.95
CA GLY A 51 8.27 -3.27 3.70
C GLY A 51 8.64 -4.13 2.50
N LEU A 52 9.48 -5.16 2.69
CA LEU A 52 9.91 -6.08 1.62
C LEU A 52 8.73 -6.75 0.91
N VAL A 53 7.66 -7.07 1.63
CA VAL A 53 6.47 -7.71 1.06
C VAL A 53 5.69 -6.69 0.22
N LEU A 54 5.56 -5.46 0.70
CA LEU A 54 4.93 -4.37 -0.05
C LEU A 54 5.71 -4.05 -1.32
N GLU A 55 7.04 -4.01 -1.25
CA GLU A 55 7.89 -3.76 -2.40
C GLU A 55 7.69 -4.80 -3.50
N CYS A 56 7.66 -6.08 -3.11
CA CYS A 56 7.40 -7.19 -4.01
C CYS A 56 6.01 -7.09 -4.66
N LEU A 57 5.00 -6.69 -3.89
CA LEU A 57 3.63 -6.54 -4.39
C LEU A 57 3.49 -5.40 -5.38
N VAL A 58 4.03 -4.22 -5.07
CA VAL A 58 4.01 -3.04 -5.94
C VAL A 58 4.75 -3.34 -7.24
N SER A 59 5.97 -3.88 -7.15
CA SER A 59 6.78 -4.26 -8.32
C SER A 59 6.05 -5.25 -9.22
N ARG A 60 5.35 -6.23 -8.62
CA ARG A 60 4.53 -7.20 -9.36
C ARG A 60 3.32 -6.55 -10.01
N ALA A 61 2.62 -5.65 -9.33
CA ALA A 61 1.46 -4.96 -9.88
C ALA A 61 1.85 -4.10 -11.09
N LEU A 62 2.93 -3.32 -10.99
CA LEU A 62 3.48 -2.51 -12.09
C LEU A 62 3.91 -3.39 -13.26
N THR A 63 4.69 -4.44 -13.00
CA THR A 63 5.16 -5.37 -14.03
C THR A 63 4.00 -6.09 -14.71
N THR A 64 3.00 -6.55 -13.95
CA THR A 64 1.79 -7.16 -14.51
C THR A 64 1.08 -6.17 -15.40
N GLY A 65 0.78 -4.96 -14.91
CA GLY A 65 0.06 -3.94 -15.68
C GLY A 65 0.75 -3.59 -16.99
N PHE A 66 2.09 -3.51 -16.99
CA PHE A 66 2.89 -3.34 -18.21
C PHE A 66 2.75 -4.53 -19.17
N LYS A 67 2.89 -5.77 -18.67
CA LYS A 67 2.79 -7.00 -19.48
C LYS A 67 1.42 -7.16 -20.14
N ILE A 68 0.34 -6.83 -19.44
CA ILE A 68 -1.04 -6.98 -19.95
C ILE A 68 -1.57 -5.72 -20.64
N GLN A 69 -0.74 -4.67 -20.79
CA GLN A 69 -1.13 -3.36 -21.34
C GLN A 69 -2.37 -2.75 -20.67
N LYS A 70 -2.55 -3.04 -19.38
CA LYS A 70 -3.66 -2.55 -18.56
C LYS A 70 -3.06 -2.05 -17.24
N PRO A 71 -2.80 -0.73 -17.11
CA PRO A 71 -2.20 -0.20 -15.90
C PRO A 71 -3.11 -0.45 -14.70
N ILE A 72 -2.53 -0.95 -13.62
CA ILE A 72 -3.22 -1.12 -12.34
C ILE A 72 -3.12 0.20 -11.59
N ARG A 73 -4.25 0.78 -11.19
CA ARG A 73 -4.26 2.01 -10.40
C ARG A 73 -3.71 1.71 -9.00
N LEU A 74 -2.61 2.34 -8.63
CA LEU A 74 -2.07 2.27 -7.26
C LEU A 74 -2.53 3.49 -6.47
N VAL A 75 -2.96 3.26 -5.22
CA VAL A 75 -3.31 4.32 -4.27
C VAL A 75 -2.59 4.02 -2.96
N GLY A 76 -1.61 4.84 -2.59
CA GLY A 76 -0.91 4.73 -1.31
C GLY A 76 -1.53 5.67 -0.28
N LEU A 77 -1.92 5.14 0.88
CA LEU A 77 -2.31 5.93 2.04
C LEU A 77 -1.18 5.85 3.07
N SER A 78 -0.80 6.99 3.63
CA SER A 78 0.36 7.09 4.51
C SER A 78 0.11 8.04 5.65
N ALA A 79 0.80 7.80 6.77
CA ALA A 79 1.13 8.87 7.71
C ALA A 79 2.07 9.89 7.04
N THR A 80 2.21 11.06 7.66
CA THR A 80 3.15 12.10 7.22
C THR A 80 4.58 11.57 7.28
N LEU A 81 5.19 11.35 6.11
CA LEU A 81 6.57 10.89 5.96
C LEU A 81 7.46 12.04 5.47
N PRO A 82 8.71 12.17 5.96
CA PRO A 82 9.68 13.10 5.40
C PRO A 82 10.01 12.80 3.92
N ASN A 83 10.05 11.51 3.56
CA ASN A 83 10.44 10.99 2.24
C ASN A 83 9.24 10.57 1.37
N TYR A 84 8.11 11.27 1.47
CA TYR A 84 6.90 10.92 0.72
C TYR A 84 7.06 11.02 -0.80
N LEU A 85 7.98 11.86 -1.29
CA LEU A 85 8.28 11.99 -2.73
C LEU A 85 8.91 10.71 -3.28
N ASP A 86 9.86 10.11 -2.55
CA ASP A 86 10.50 8.85 -2.96
C ASP A 86 9.46 7.72 -3.02
N VAL A 87 8.53 7.70 -2.06
CA VAL A 87 7.42 6.73 -2.03
C VAL A 87 6.46 6.96 -3.22
N ALA A 88 6.18 8.21 -3.57
CA ALA A 88 5.35 8.54 -4.72
C ALA A 88 6.01 8.08 -6.03
N GLU A 89 7.30 8.33 -6.20
CA GLU A 89 8.07 7.84 -7.35
C GLU A 89 8.09 6.30 -7.39
N PHE A 90 8.27 5.65 -6.25
CA PHE A 90 8.28 4.19 -6.13
C PHE A 90 6.97 3.53 -6.64
N ILE A 91 5.81 4.13 -6.35
CA ILE A 91 4.52 3.63 -6.85
C ILE A 91 4.13 4.21 -8.22
N ASN A 92 5.04 4.96 -8.86
CA ASN A 92 4.80 5.66 -10.13
C ASN A 92 3.59 6.61 -10.08
N ALA A 93 3.44 7.35 -8.97
CA ALA A 93 2.43 8.37 -8.80
C ALA A 93 2.90 9.71 -9.38
N ASP A 94 2.01 10.40 -10.08
CA ASP A 94 2.26 11.74 -10.60
C ASP A 94 2.32 12.77 -9.47
N HIS A 95 3.03 13.88 -9.72
CA HIS A 95 3.06 15.01 -8.77
C HIS A 95 1.66 15.56 -8.45
N GLU A 96 0.75 15.58 -9.43
CA GLU A 96 -0.65 16.01 -9.23
C GLU A 96 -1.45 15.02 -8.36
N GLY A 97 -1.03 13.75 -8.32
CA GLY A 97 -1.62 12.71 -7.48
C GLY A 97 -0.97 12.57 -6.10
N THR A 98 0.06 13.38 -5.80
CA THR A 98 0.84 13.28 -4.57
C THR A 98 0.45 14.38 -3.61
N PHE A 99 -0.13 14.00 -2.47
CA PHE A 99 -0.62 14.93 -1.45
C PHE A 99 0.09 14.72 -0.12
N CYS A 100 0.50 15.81 0.52
CA CYS A 100 1.07 15.79 1.87
C CYS A 100 0.28 16.76 2.75
N PHE A 101 -0.32 16.22 3.80
CA PHE A 101 -1.16 16.97 4.74
C PHE A 101 -0.48 16.98 6.10
N ASP A 102 -0.13 18.16 6.61
CA ASP A 102 0.46 18.27 7.94
C ASP A 102 -0.59 18.08 9.06
N SER A 103 -0.17 18.23 10.31
CA SER A 103 -1.04 18.06 11.48
C SER A 103 -2.21 19.06 11.55
N SER A 104 -2.15 20.18 10.82
CA SER A 104 -3.22 21.19 10.79
C SER A 104 -4.46 20.71 10.05
N TYR A 105 -4.31 19.73 9.14
CA TYR A 105 -5.42 19.12 8.40
C TYR A 105 -6.16 18.05 9.21
N ARG A 106 -5.71 17.70 10.43
CA ARG A 106 -6.45 16.75 11.26
C ARG A 106 -7.80 17.36 11.65
N PRO A 107 -8.92 16.64 11.43
CA PRO A 107 -10.26 17.16 11.74
C PRO A 107 -10.43 17.49 13.22
N THR A 108 -9.70 16.78 14.08
CA THR A 108 -9.60 17.06 15.51
C THR A 108 -8.12 17.32 15.85
N PRO A 109 -7.74 18.55 16.22
CA PRO A 109 -6.37 18.86 16.63
C PRO A 109 -5.94 18.01 17.82
N LEU A 110 -4.71 17.50 17.78
CA LEU A 110 -4.12 16.71 18.86
C LEU A 110 -3.15 17.55 19.67
N LYS A 111 -3.41 17.66 20.97
CA LYS A 111 -2.44 18.20 21.92
C LYS A 111 -1.45 17.11 22.30
N CYS A 112 -0.20 17.27 21.93
CA CYS A 112 0.86 16.34 22.28
C CYS A 112 1.70 16.89 23.45
N VAL A 113 1.94 16.07 24.47
CA VAL A 113 2.79 16.40 25.63
C VAL A 113 3.70 15.21 25.90
N PHE A 114 5.01 15.45 25.98
CA PHE A 114 6.02 14.44 26.28
C PHE A 114 6.61 14.70 27.66
N TYR A 115 6.49 13.75 28.59
CA TYR A 115 7.12 13.82 29.91
C TYR A 115 8.37 12.96 29.93
N GLY A 116 9.54 13.59 29.73
CA GLY A 116 10.83 12.91 29.85
C GLY A 116 11.23 12.76 31.30
N VAL A 117 11.18 11.53 31.84
CA VAL A 117 11.69 11.23 33.18
C VAL A 117 13.21 11.13 33.08
N LYS A 118 13.92 11.89 33.92
CA LYS A 118 15.36 11.70 34.16
C LYS A 118 15.52 10.92 35.46
N GLU A 119 16.32 9.86 35.45
CA GLU A 119 16.76 9.23 36.70
C GLU A 119 17.52 10.27 37.54
N MET A 120 17.23 10.29 38.84
CA MET A 120 17.91 11.14 39.83
C MET A 120 19.24 10.55 40.25
#